data_AF-A0A2I0HIJ2-F1
#
_entry.id   AF-A0A2I0HIJ2-F1
#
_cell.length_a   1.000
_cell.length_b   1.000
_cell.length_c   1.000
_cell.angle_alpha   90.00
_cell.angle_beta   90.00
_cell.angle_gamma   90.00
#
_symmetry.space_group_name_H-M   'P 1'
#
loop_
_entity.id
_entity.type
_entity.pdbx_description
1 polymer ?
#
loop_
_entity_poly.entity_id
_entity_poly.type
_entity_poly.pdbx_seq_one_letter_code
_entity_poly.pdbx_strand_id
1 'polypeptide(L)'
;MSVLPVYCFDPRDYGRSSSGFDKTGPYRAKFLLGCVANLRDNLRARGSDLIVRFGRPEEVLVEMAKAIGADALYAHREVSTDEVEAEERIEAAMKDEGVEVKYFWGGSLFHVDDLPFKLEDMPTTYCGFRDKVKGLEVRKTIDALDQLKGLPKRGDVEPGEMPSLVDLGFNPSATMAQNGKAAAYNSLVGGETEAIERLKKYSLESQAHQNKGSSNSLYGADFSCKISPWLTSGCISPRSIFHELKKAASGLSPVASNQNGEDSGSSSGAGTNWWTYELLWRDFFRFITRKYNLAKIAQPDTVPATACTGALA
;
A
#
# COMPACT_ATOMS: atom_id res chain seq x y z
N MET A 1 7.19 8.56 -25.70
CA MET A 1 6.74 9.24 -24.47
C MET A 1 7.73 8.89 -23.37
N SER A 2 8.47 9.89 -22.92
CA SER A 2 9.25 9.87 -21.68
C SER A 2 8.30 10.13 -20.51
N VAL A 3 8.61 9.61 -19.33
CA VAL A 3 7.83 9.81 -18.10
C VAL A 3 8.73 10.52 -17.10
N LEU A 4 8.17 11.42 -16.30
CA LEU A 4 8.86 12.05 -15.17
C LEU A 4 8.29 11.44 -13.87
N PRO A 5 8.97 10.45 -13.25
CA PRO A 5 8.58 9.97 -11.94
C PRO A 5 8.86 11.04 -10.89
N VAL A 6 7.85 11.38 -10.08
CA VAL A 6 7.96 12.40 -9.02
C VAL A 6 7.48 11.80 -7.70
N TYR A 7 8.22 12.04 -6.63
CA TYR A 7 7.80 11.77 -5.26
C TYR A 7 7.87 13.05 -4.42
N CYS A 8 6.76 13.40 -3.77
CA CYS A 8 6.66 14.58 -2.92
C CYS A 8 6.56 14.15 -1.46
N PHE A 9 7.51 14.60 -0.63
CA PHE A 9 7.38 14.56 0.81
C PHE A 9 6.47 15.70 1.25
N ASP A 10 5.20 15.39 1.55
CA ASP A 10 4.22 16.38 1.98
C ASP A 10 4.48 16.80 3.44
N PRO A 11 4.71 18.10 3.72
CA PRO A 11 4.90 18.59 5.08
C PRO A 11 3.75 18.23 6.03
N ARG A 12 2.53 18.05 5.51
CA ARG A 12 1.34 17.67 6.30
C ARG A 12 1.49 16.29 6.96
N ASP A 13 2.27 15.38 6.39
CA ASP A 13 2.46 14.02 6.92
C ASP A 13 3.41 13.97 8.12
N TYR A 14 4.22 15.02 8.29
CA TYR A 14 5.25 15.13 9.32
C TYR A 14 4.87 16.12 10.44
N GLY A 15 3.66 16.68 10.36
CA GLY A 15 3.07 17.51 11.41
C GLY A 15 2.46 16.69 12.56
N ARG A 16 1.67 17.39 13.39
CA ARG A 16 0.89 16.78 14.48
C ARG A 16 -0.50 16.37 13.99
N SER A 17 -0.97 15.23 14.49
CA SER A 17 -2.38 14.81 14.37
C SER A 17 -3.27 15.68 15.25
N SER A 18 -4.59 15.60 15.04
CA SER A 18 -5.59 16.28 15.88
C SER A 18 -5.50 15.92 17.36
N SER A 19 -4.96 14.74 17.67
CA SER A 19 -4.76 14.25 19.04
C SER A 19 -3.39 14.63 19.63
N GLY A 20 -2.58 15.43 18.94
CA GLY A 20 -1.28 15.92 19.41
C GLY A 20 -0.09 14.97 19.20
N PHE A 21 -0.32 13.75 18.69
CA PHE A 21 0.76 12.82 18.32
C PHE A 21 1.34 13.15 16.95
N ASP A 22 2.58 12.75 16.69
CA ASP A 22 3.18 12.87 15.35
C ASP A 22 2.32 12.08 14.34
N LYS A 23 1.92 12.72 13.22
CA LYS A 23 1.19 12.02 12.16
C LYS A 23 2.03 10.87 11.64
N THR A 24 3.32 11.11 11.41
CA THR A 24 4.32 10.10 11.09
C THR A 24 5.36 10.00 12.18
N GLY A 25 5.48 8.82 12.80
CA GLY A 25 6.56 8.56 13.75
C GLY A 25 7.91 8.36 13.06
N PRO A 26 9.03 8.55 13.77
CA PRO A 26 10.36 8.54 13.17
C PRO A 26 10.78 7.18 12.59
N TYR A 27 10.28 6.05 13.14
CA TYR A 27 10.52 4.72 12.56
C TYR A 27 9.89 4.58 11.17
N ARG A 28 8.66 5.07 10.99
CA ARG A 28 7.97 5.03 9.70
C ARG A 28 8.59 6.02 8.72
N ALA A 29 8.99 7.20 9.18
CA ALA A 29 9.73 8.16 8.36
C ALA A 29 11.02 7.56 7.82
N LYS A 30 11.83 6.91 8.68
CA LYS A 30 13.07 6.23 8.28
C LYS A 30 12.81 5.11 7.26
N PHE A 31 11.78 4.30 7.50
CA PHE A 31 11.40 3.23 6.57
C PHE A 31 10.98 3.79 5.21
N LEU A 32 10.17 4.85 5.18
CA LEU A 32 9.73 5.51 3.96
C LEU A 32 10.88 6.15 3.17
N LEU A 33 11.83 6.78 3.85
CA LEU A 33 13.07 7.28 3.21
C LEU A 33 13.82 6.15 2.48
N GLY A 34 13.93 4.97 3.11
CA GLY A 34 14.50 3.78 2.47
C GLY A 34 13.70 3.30 1.25
N CYS A 35 12.36 3.33 1.35
CA CYS A 35 11.49 2.96 0.23
C CYS A 35 11.69 3.88 -0.98
N VAL A 36 11.71 5.19 -0.76
CA VAL A 36 11.87 6.19 -1.82
C VAL A 36 13.28 6.15 -2.41
N ALA A 37 14.31 5.95 -1.59
CA ALA A 37 15.67 5.77 -2.06
C ALA A 37 15.80 4.52 -2.96
N ASN A 38 15.23 3.38 -2.54
CA ASN A 38 15.24 2.17 -3.35
C ASN A 38 14.44 2.32 -4.66
N LEU A 39 13.31 3.04 -4.63
CA LEU A 39 12.57 3.35 -5.85
C LEU A 39 13.40 4.18 -6.84
N ARG A 40 14.13 5.19 -6.34
CA ARG A 40 15.06 5.99 -7.14
C ARG A 40 16.15 5.12 -7.77
N ASP A 41 16.77 4.24 -6.99
CA ASP A 41 17.82 3.35 -7.49
C ASP A 41 17.28 2.37 -8.55
N ASN A 42 16.08 1.80 -8.33
CA ASN A 42 15.43 0.90 -9.29
C ASN A 42 15.07 1.60 -10.60
N LEU A 43 14.66 2.88 -10.55
CA LEU A 43 14.40 3.69 -11.75
C LEU A 43 15.68 4.04 -12.51
N ARG A 44 16.77 4.37 -11.78
CA ARG A 44 18.10 4.61 -12.36
C ARG A 44 18.66 3.39 -13.07
N ALA A 45 18.54 2.22 -12.47
CA ALA A 45 18.95 0.95 -13.09
C ALA A 45 18.21 0.67 -14.41
N ARG A 46 17.02 1.24 -14.61
CA ARG A 46 16.20 1.10 -15.82
C ARG A 46 16.31 2.31 -16.77
N GLY A 47 17.29 3.19 -16.56
CA GLY A 47 17.56 4.33 -17.44
C GLY A 47 16.66 5.56 -17.22
N SER A 48 15.99 5.69 -16.07
CA SER A 48 15.22 6.87 -15.66
C SER A 48 15.82 7.50 -14.39
N ASP A 49 15.13 8.41 -13.73
CA ASP A 49 15.40 8.83 -12.34
C ASP A 49 14.08 9.09 -11.59
N LEU A 50 14.15 9.37 -10.28
CA LEU A 50 13.04 9.83 -9.45
C LEU A 50 13.30 11.26 -8.97
N ILE A 51 12.44 12.19 -9.39
CA ILE A 51 12.45 13.56 -8.90
C ILE A 51 11.85 13.59 -7.50
N VAL A 52 12.63 14.02 -6.51
CA VAL A 52 12.19 14.14 -5.12
C VAL A 52 12.08 15.61 -4.75
N ARG A 53 10.97 15.96 -4.11
CA ARG A 53 10.68 17.30 -3.60
C ARG A 53 10.09 17.21 -2.20
N PHE A 54 10.29 18.25 -1.41
CA PHE A 54 9.63 18.45 -0.13
C PHE A 54 8.69 19.65 -0.27
N GLY A 55 7.38 19.44 -0.13
CA GLY A 55 6.39 20.45 -0.42
C GLY A 55 5.01 19.85 -0.67
N ARG A 56 4.01 20.73 -0.83
CA ARG A 56 2.63 20.32 -1.09
C ARG A 56 2.52 19.75 -2.51
N PRO A 57 2.00 18.52 -2.69
CA PRO A 57 1.86 17.89 -3.99
C PRO A 57 1.13 18.77 -5.02
N GLU A 58 0.06 19.45 -4.63
CA GLU A 58 -0.73 20.33 -5.51
C GLU A 58 0.08 21.51 -6.07
N GLU A 59 1.09 21.99 -5.35
CA GLU A 59 1.96 23.09 -5.78
C GLU A 59 3.15 22.55 -6.59
N VAL A 60 3.82 21.52 -6.06
CA VAL A 60 5.01 20.92 -6.66
C VAL A 60 4.69 20.27 -8.01
N LEU A 61 3.60 19.51 -8.10
CA LEU A 61 3.27 18.80 -9.35
C LEU A 61 2.92 19.80 -10.46
N VAL A 62 2.27 20.92 -10.14
CA VAL A 62 2.00 22.00 -11.12
C VAL A 62 3.30 22.61 -11.64
N GLU A 63 4.25 22.91 -10.74
CA GLU A 63 5.57 23.40 -11.14
C GLU A 63 6.27 22.42 -12.09
N MET A 64 6.27 21.13 -11.74
CA MET A 64 6.91 20.09 -12.57
C MET A 64 6.19 19.93 -13.91
N ALA A 65 4.87 19.93 -13.93
CA ALA A 65 4.07 19.80 -15.15
C ALA A 65 4.35 20.97 -16.12
N LYS A 66 4.45 22.20 -15.61
CA LYS A 66 4.85 23.39 -16.39
C LYS A 66 6.27 23.27 -16.93
N ALA A 67 7.22 22.86 -16.09
CA ALA A 67 8.63 22.77 -16.45
C ALA A 67 8.85 21.82 -17.64
N ILE A 68 8.18 20.66 -17.64
CA ILE A 68 8.33 19.67 -18.71
C ILE A 68 7.29 19.79 -19.82
N GLY A 69 6.24 20.59 -19.64
CA GLY A 69 5.06 20.65 -20.51
C GLY A 69 4.33 19.31 -20.58
N ALA A 70 3.94 18.77 -19.42
CA ALA A 70 3.27 17.49 -19.31
C ALA A 70 1.84 17.54 -19.86
N ASP A 71 1.44 16.53 -20.63
CA ASP A 71 0.05 16.41 -21.11
C ASP A 71 -0.88 15.79 -20.06
N ALA A 72 -0.33 14.91 -19.21
CA ALA A 72 -1.11 14.18 -18.22
C ALA A 72 -0.31 13.77 -16.98
N LEU A 73 -1.00 13.73 -15.84
CA LEU A 73 -0.54 13.17 -14.57
C LEU A 73 -1.17 11.79 -14.33
N TYR A 74 -0.36 10.81 -13.96
CA TYR A 74 -0.80 9.45 -13.64
C TYR A 74 -0.53 9.14 -12.18
N ALA A 75 -1.55 8.72 -11.43
CA ALA A 75 -1.42 8.38 -10.02
C ALA A 75 -2.32 7.19 -9.64
N HIS A 76 -2.04 6.56 -8.50
CA HIS A 76 -2.98 5.60 -7.91
C HIS A 76 -4.04 6.32 -7.07
N ARG A 77 -5.26 5.81 -7.09
CA ARG A 77 -6.38 6.31 -6.28
C ARG A 77 -6.33 5.78 -4.86
N GLU A 78 -6.45 6.67 -3.90
CA GLU A 78 -6.61 6.40 -2.49
C GLU A 78 -8.07 6.51 -2.03
N VAL A 79 -8.30 6.08 -0.78
CA VAL A 79 -9.65 5.89 -0.23
C VAL A 79 -9.91 6.67 1.06
N SER A 80 -8.85 7.07 1.74
CA SER A 80 -8.89 7.78 3.02
C SER A 80 -9.18 9.27 2.80
N THR A 81 -9.73 9.94 3.81
CA THR A 81 -10.19 11.34 3.71
C THR A 81 -9.07 12.29 3.32
N ASP A 82 -7.95 12.29 4.05
CA ASP A 82 -6.84 13.23 3.84
C ASP A 82 -6.27 13.09 2.40
N GLU A 83 -6.13 11.87 1.91
CA GLU A 83 -5.63 11.57 0.57
C GLU A 83 -6.64 11.92 -0.53
N VAL A 84 -7.93 11.63 -0.35
CA VAL A 84 -8.97 12.02 -1.32
C VAL A 84 -9.07 13.54 -1.43
N GLU A 85 -9.02 14.26 -0.31
CA GLU A 85 -8.99 15.73 -0.33
C GLU A 85 -7.70 16.26 -1.00
N ALA A 86 -6.58 15.55 -0.88
CA ALA A 86 -5.34 15.89 -1.59
C ALA A 86 -5.47 15.64 -3.10
N GLU A 87 -6.09 14.54 -3.52
CA GLU A 87 -6.42 14.26 -4.92
C GLU A 87 -7.30 15.38 -5.51
N GLU A 88 -8.35 15.79 -4.81
CA GLU A 88 -9.23 16.90 -5.24
C GLU A 88 -8.48 18.22 -5.42
N ARG A 89 -7.54 18.55 -4.51
CA ARG A 89 -6.68 19.73 -4.65
C ARG A 89 -5.75 19.64 -5.86
N ILE A 90 -5.17 18.47 -6.12
CA ILE A 90 -4.31 18.23 -7.29
C ILE A 90 -5.12 18.32 -8.58
N GLU A 91 -6.31 17.71 -8.64
CA GLU A 91 -7.21 17.79 -9.81
C GLU A 91 -7.61 19.23 -10.10
N ALA A 92 -7.96 20.02 -9.08
CA ALA A 92 -8.29 21.44 -9.23
C ALA A 92 -7.08 22.24 -9.77
N ALA A 93 -5.91 22.07 -9.17
CA ALA A 93 -4.70 22.80 -9.56
C ALA A 93 -4.23 22.43 -10.98
N MET A 94 -4.35 21.16 -11.39
CA MET A 94 -3.96 20.70 -12.73
C MET A 94 -4.95 21.12 -13.82
N LYS A 95 -6.23 21.23 -13.48
CA LYS A 95 -7.27 21.69 -14.41
C LYS A 95 -7.02 23.12 -14.87
N ASP A 96 -6.57 24.00 -13.98
CA ASP A 96 -6.21 25.39 -14.31
C ASP A 96 -5.05 25.47 -15.31
N GLU A 97 -4.21 24.43 -15.37
CA GLU A 97 -3.08 24.30 -16.28
C GLU A 97 -3.40 23.49 -17.55
N GLY A 98 -4.62 22.96 -17.67
CA GLY A 98 -5.03 22.14 -18.80
C GLY A 98 -4.37 20.76 -18.86
N VAL A 99 -3.84 20.25 -17.75
CA VAL A 99 -3.19 18.93 -17.65
C VAL A 99 -4.22 17.87 -17.25
N GLU A 100 -4.28 16.75 -17.99
CA GLU A 100 -5.23 15.67 -17.70
C GLU A 100 -4.76 14.83 -16.50
N VAL A 101 -5.57 14.68 -15.45
CA VAL A 101 -5.24 13.83 -14.30
C VAL A 101 -5.94 12.47 -14.41
N LYS A 102 -5.17 11.38 -14.34
CA LYS A 102 -5.66 9.99 -14.43
C LYS A 102 -5.32 9.19 -13.19
N TYR A 103 -6.36 8.75 -12.51
CA TYR A 103 -6.26 7.88 -11.35
C TYR A 103 -6.54 6.42 -11.69
N PHE A 104 -5.70 5.52 -11.17
CA PHE A 104 -5.81 4.08 -11.37
C PHE A 104 -6.01 3.36 -10.04
N TRP A 105 -6.81 2.29 -10.04
CA TRP A 105 -7.00 1.47 -8.85
C TRP A 105 -5.96 0.35 -8.78
N GLY A 106 -5.01 0.45 -7.85
CA GLY A 106 -3.91 -0.51 -7.72
C GLY A 106 -3.75 -1.18 -6.34
N GLY A 107 -4.36 -0.60 -5.30
CA GLY A 107 -4.05 -0.90 -3.91
C GLY A 107 -4.68 -2.18 -3.34
N SER A 108 -5.42 -2.98 -4.10
CA SER A 108 -6.16 -4.16 -3.60
C SER A 108 -5.82 -5.45 -4.37
N LEU A 109 -6.18 -6.59 -3.80
CA LEU A 109 -6.04 -7.90 -4.43
C LEU A 109 -7.06 -8.07 -5.56
N PHE A 110 -8.35 -7.85 -5.27
CA PHE A 110 -9.41 -7.79 -6.27
C PHE A 110 -9.55 -6.38 -6.79
N HIS A 111 -9.67 -6.21 -8.10
CA HIS A 111 -9.88 -4.88 -8.66
C HIS A 111 -11.32 -4.41 -8.38
N VAL A 112 -11.50 -3.10 -8.15
CA VAL A 112 -12.83 -2.53 -7.84
C VAL A 112 -13.86 -2.86 -8.93
N ASP A 113 -13.46 -2.80 -10.21
CA ASP A 113 -14.34 -3.12 -11.34
C ASP A 113 -14.73 -4.60 -11.46
N ASP A 114 -14.01 -5.51 -10.80
CA ASP A 114 -14.32 -6.95 -10.84
C ASP A 114 -15.29 -7.37 -9.73
N LEU A 115 -15.68 -6.44 -8.86
CA LEU A 115 -16.59 -6.73 -7.76
C LEU A 115 -18.01 -7.01 -8.29
N PRO A 116 -18.71 -8.03 -7.77
CA PRO A 116 -20.06 -8.39 -8.21
C PRO A 116 -21.15 -7.50 -7.59
N PHE A 117 -20.75 -6.32 -7.12
CA PHE A 117 -21.60 -5.32 -6.49
C PHE A 117 -20.93 -3.95 -6.64
N LYS A 118 -21.73 -2.88 -6.60
CA LYS A 118 -21.19 -1.53 -6.49
C LYS A 118 -20.74 -1.26 -5.05
N LEU A 119 -19.79 -0.34 -4.86
CA LEU A 119 -19.23 -0.07 -3.53
C LEU A 119 -20.29 0.40 -2.52
N GLU A 120 -21.36 1.07 -2.98
CA GLU A 120 -22.48 1.48 -2.12
C GLU A 120 -23.20 0.27 -1.50
N ASP A 121 -23.33 -0.80 -2.27
CA ASP A 121 -23.97 -2.06 -1.89
C ASP A 121 -23.02 -3.03 -1.17
N MET A 122 -21.78 -2.61 -0.90
CA MET A 122 -20.79 -3.46 -0.24
C MET A 122 -21.31 -3.91 1.14
N PRO A 123 -21.23 -5.22 1.46
CA PRO A 123 -21.58 -5.74 2.78
C PRO A 123 -20.79 -5.06 3.90
N THR A 124 -21.46 -4.75 5.00
CA THR A 124 -20.83 -4.11 6.19
C THR A 124 -20.07 -5.10 7.05
N THR A 125 -20.25 -6.40 6.83
CA THR A 125 -19.54 -7.47 7.55
C THR A 125 -18.54 -8.15 6.62
N TYR A 126 -17.40 -8.57 7.20
CA TYR A 126 -16.38 -9.29 6.45
C TYR A 126 -16.90 -10.58 5.85
N CYS A 127 -17.69 -11.37 6.60
CA CYS A 127 -18.26 -12.62 6.11
C CYS A 127 -19.13 -12.38 4.86
N GLY A 128 -20.01 -11.37 4.90
CA GLY A 128 -20.85 -11.03 3.74
C GLY A 128 -20.03 -10.60 2.53
N PHE A 129 -18.97 -9.81 2.73
CA PHE A 129 -18.04 -9.43 1.66
C PHE A 129 -17.34 -10.64 1.06
N ARG A 130 -16.73 -11.47 1.91
CA ARG A 130 -16.00 -12.69 1.51
C ARG A 130 -16.87 -13.63 0.70
N ASP A 131 -18.11 -13.83 1.13
CA ASP A 131 -19.05 -14.74 0.46
C ASP A 131 -19.46 -14.19 -0.92
N LYS A 132 -19.58 -12.86 -1.06
CA LYS A 132 -19.86 -12.21 -2.35
C LYS A 132 -18.69 -12.27 -3.33
N VAL A 133 -17.45 -12.15 -2.85
CA VAL A 133 -16.25 -12.20 -3.72
C VAL A 133 -15.70 -13.62 -3.90
N LYS A 134 -16.38 -14.63 -3.34
CA LYS A 134 -16.00 -16.03 -3.48
C LYS A 134 -16.06 -16.43 -4.95
N GLY A 135 -14.96 -16.98 -5.47
CA GLY A 135 -14.85 -17.44 -6.85
C GLY A 135 -14.38 -16.38 -7.85
N LEU A 136 -14.14 -15.13 -7.41
CA LEU A 136 -13.47 -14.15 -8.27
C LEU A 136 -12.03 -14.56 -8.54
N GLU A 137 -11.58 -14.32 -9.78
CA GLU A 137 -10.20 -14.53 -10.16
C GLU A 137 -9.35 -13.29 -9.86
N VAL A 138 -8.17 -13.52 -9.28
CA VAL A 138 -7.20 -12.45 -9.06
C VAL A 138 -6.52 -12.12 -10.40
N ARG A 139 -6.62 -10.86 -10.83
CA ARG A 139 -5.94 -10.37 -12.06
C ARG A 139 -4.45 -10.70 -12.03
N LYS A 140 -3.88 -10.92 -13.22
CA LYS A 140 -2.41 -11.07 -13.38
C LYS A 140 -1.69 -9.78 -12.97
N THR A 141 -0.45 -9.94 -12.54
CA THR A 141 0.47 -8.80 -12.33
C THR A 141 0.82 -8.17 -13.67
N ILE A 142 1.13 -6.88 -13.65
CA ILE A 142 1.68 -6.16 -14.79
C ILE A 142 3.19 -6.22 -14.65
N ASP A 143 3.89 -6.69 -15.68
CA ASP A 143 5.34 -6.79 -15.65
C ASP A 143 5.97 -5.40 -15.74
N ALA A 144 6.99 -5.17 -14.92
CA ALA A 144 7.73 -3.91 -14.92
C ALA A 144 8.64 -3.82 -16.15
N LEU A 145 8.68 -2.66 -16.81
CA LEU A 145 9.47 -2.45 -18.02
C LEU A 145 10.97 -2.60 -17.78
N ASP A 146 11.67 -3.41 -18.57
CA ASP A 146 13.12 -3.63 -18.43
C ASP A 146 13.94 -2.34 -18.62
N GLN A 147 13.44 -1.42 -19.46
CA GLN A 147 14.06 -0.12 -19.74
C GLN A 147 12.99 0.96 -19.90
N LEU A 148 13.29 2.14 -19.38
CA LEU A 148 12.49 3.36 -19.54
C LEU A 148 13.16 4.28 -20.57
N LYS A 149 12.36 5.13 -21.23
CA LYS A 149 12.85 6.06 -22.28
C LYS A 149 13.59 7.29 -21.72
N GLY A 150 14.06 7.23 -20.48
CA GLY A 150 14.70 8.34 -19.77
C GLY A 150 13.77 9.46 -19.37
N LEU A 151 14.34 10.42 -18.62
CA LEU A 151 13.67 11.65 -18.22
C LEU A 151 13.34 12.52 -19.45
N PRO A 152 12.26 13.32 -19.41
CA PRO A 152 12.01 14.33 -20.42
C PRO A 152 13.20 15.30 -20.53
N LYS A 153 13.66 15.57 -21.75
CA LYS A 153 14.76 16.52 -22.01
C LYS A 153 14.36 17.98 -21.75
N ARG A 154 13.06 18.27 -21.77
CA ARG A 154 12.50 19.60 -21.53
C ARG A 154 12.42 19.86 -20.04
N GLY A 155 12.85 21.06 -19.62
CA GLY A 155 12.71 21.54 -18.24
C GLY A 155 13.96 21.37 -17.37
N ASP A 156 14.96 20.57 -17.81
CA ASP A 156 16.23 20.31 -17.10
C ASP A 156 16.02 20.12 -15.59
N VAL A 157 15.06 19.25 -15.25
CA VAL A 157 14.58 19.11 -13.87
C VAL A 157 15.60 18.34 -13.06
N GLU A 158 16.19 19.03 -12.08
CA GLU A 158 17.12 18.42 -11.13
C GLU A 158 16.43 17.30 -10.31
N PRO A 159 17.08 16.13 -10.13
CA PRO A 159 16.54 15.01 -9.36
C PRO A 159 16.12 15.37 -7.94
N GLY A 160 16.75 16.37 -7.34
CA GLY A 160 16.52 16.79 -5.95
C GLY A 160 17.14 15.84 -4.93
N GLU A 161 17.55 16.41 -3.81
CA GLU A 161 18.16 15.65 -2.72
C GLU A 161 17.10 14.90 -1.90
N MET A 162 17.51 13.78 -1.31
CA MET A 162 16.67 13.06 -0.35
C MET A 162 16.65 13.83 0.96
N PRO A 163 15.49 14.14 1.55
CA PRO A 163 15.44 14.79 2.85
C PRO A 163 16.03 13.87 3.92
N SER A 164 16.71 14.45 4.90
CA SER A 164 17.11 13.76 6.12
C SER A 164 15.95 13.66 7.10
N LEU A 165 16.08 12.81 8.13
CA LEU A 165 15.10 12.79 9.22
C LEU A 165 14.98 14.15 9.93
N VAL A 166 16.05 14.94 9.94
CA VAL A 166 16.05 16.29 10.54
C VAL A 166 15.21 17.24 9.69
N ASP A 167 15.32 17.15 8.36
CA ASP A 167 14.51 17.95 7.43
C ASP A 167 13.02 17.61 7.52
N LEU A 168 12.70 16.36 7.88
CA LEU A 168 11.35 15.91 8.19
C LEU A 168 10.88 16.26 9.63
N GLY A 169 11.69 16.99 10.41
CA GLY A 169 11.32 17.48 11.74
C GLY A 169 11.60 16.51 12.89
N PHE A 170 12.36 15.43 12.67
CA PHE A 170 12.71 14.48 13.73
C PHE A 170 14.11 14.71 14.30
N ASN A 171 14.25 14.54 15.62
CA ASN A 171 15.55 14.51 16.27
C ASN A 171 16.05 13.05 16.39
N PRO A 172 17.15 12.67 15.70
CA PRO A 172 17.67 11.30 15.73
C PRO A 172 18.07 10.83 17.13
N SER A 173 18.59 11.74 17.96
CA SER A 173 19.12 11.45 19.30
C SER A 173 18.01 11.19 20.32
N ALA A 174 16.87 11.87 20.21
CA ALA A 174 15.72 11.69 21.10
C ALA A 174 14.93 10.42 20.78
N THR A 175 14.90 10.03 19.49
CA THR A 175 14.11 8.91 18.99
C THR A 175 14.64 7.55 19.45
N MET A 176 15.97 7.40 19.54
CA MET A 176 16.60 6.12 19.88
C MET A 176 16.60 5.82 21.39
N ALA A 177 16.34 6.82 22.23
CA ALA A 177 16.45 6.71 23.69
C ALA A 177 15.18 6.19 24.38
N GLN A 178 14.00 6.24 23.73
CA GLN A 178 12.73 5.95 24.41
C GLN A 178 12.41 4.46 24.61
N ASN A 179 13.11 3.53 23.95
CA ASN A 179 12.84 2.11 24.12
C ASN A 179 14.13 1.27 24.06
N GLY A 180 14.59 0.80 25.21
CA GLY A 180 15.65 -0.21 25.35
C GLY A 180 15.34 -1.58 24.70
N LYS A 181 14.28 -1.68 23.88
CA LYS A 181 13.96 -2.81 22.98
C LYS A 181 14.24 -2.44 21.52
N ALA A 182 15.40 -1.83 21.28
CA ALA A 182 15.83 -1.27 20.00
C ALA A 182 16.21 -2.29 18.90
N ALA A 183 15.96 -3.59 19.08
CA ALA A 183 16.64 -4.62 18.26
C ALA A 183 15.84 -5.19 17.07
N ALA A 184 14.50 -5.18 17.08
CA ALA A 184 13.73 -5.89 16.04
C ALA A 184 13.17 -4.99 14.93
N TYR A 185 12.67 -3.80 15.27
CA TYR A 185 12.05 -2.87 14.30
C TYR A 185 13.02 -1.85 13.68
N ASN A 186 14.18 -1.62 14.32
CA ASN A 186 15.23 -0.75 13.78
C ASN A 186 15.97 -1.33 12.57
N SER A 187 15.74 -2.62 12.28
CA SER A 187 16.40 -3.36 11.20
C SER A 187 15.55 -3.51 9.94
N LEU A 188 14.31 -3.00 9.90
CA LEU A 188 13.50 -3.06 8.68
C LEU A 188 14.03 -2.07 7.66
N VAL A 189 14.55 -2.60 6.56
CA VAL A 189 15.00 -1.84 5.41
C VAL A 189 13.80 -1.59 4.49
N GLY A 190 13.54 -0.32 4.17
CA GLY A 190 12.51 0.05 3.21
C GLY A 190 12.94 -0.21 1.77
N GLY A 191 11.99 -0.53 0.89
CA GLY A 191 12.25 -0.74 -0.54
C GLY A 191 11.56 -1.96 -1.14
N GLU A 192 11.33 -1.91 -2.45
CA GLU A 192 10.83 -3.03 -3.25
C GLU A 192 11.80 -4.21 -3.23
N THR A 193 13.11 -3.96 -3.33
CA THR A 193 14.14 -5.01 -3.36
C THR A 193 14.06 -5.90 -2.12
N GLU A 194 14.08 -5.29 -0.94
CA GLU A 194 13.96 -5.99 0.34
C GLU A 194 12.60 -6.69 0.47
N ALA A 195 11.51 -6.07 0.00
CA ALA A 195 10.18 -6.67 0.03
C ALA A 195 10.12 -7.98 -0.76
N ILE A 196 10.70 -8.00 -1.96
CA ILE A 196 10.77 -9.17 -2.84
C ILE A 196 11.64 -10.26 -2.21
N GLU A 197 12.79 -9.90 -1.65
CA GLU A 197 13.68 -10.85 -0.95
C GLU A 197 12.98 -11.47 0.27
N ARG A 198 12.30 -10.65 1.07
CA ARG A 198 11.53 -11.12 2.23
C ARG A 198 10.43 -12.08 1.81
N LEU A 199 9.70 -11.79 0.74
CA LEU A 199 8.65 -12.67 0.22
C LEU A 199 9.23 -14.01 -0.28
N LYS A 200 10.35 -13.98 -1.02
CA LYS A 200 11.03 -15.19 -1.49
C LYS A 200 11.50 -16.06 -0.32
N LYS A 201 12.15 -15.44 0.67
CA LYS A 201 12.60 -16.13 1.89
C LYS A 201 11.42 -16.77 2.61
N TYR A 202 10.33 -16.03 2.77
CA TYR A 202 9.12 -16.53 3.40
C TYR A 202 8.48 -17.71 2.65
N SER A 203 8.44 -17.63 1.32
CA SER A 203 7.96 -18.70 0.44
C SER A 203 8.75 -20.00 0.66
N LEU A 204 10.09 -19.91 0.71
CA LEU A 204 10.96 -21.05 0.99
C LEU A 204 10.77 -21.60 2.41
N GLU A 205 10.66 -20.72 3.40
CA GLU A 205 10.38 -21.10 4.79
C GLU A 205 9.04 -21.87 4.86
N SER A 206 7.99 -21.38 4.20
CA SER A 206 6.68 -22.03 4.18
C SER A 206 6.71 -23.42 3.57
N GLN A 207 7.40 -23.60 2.44
CA GLN A 207 7.59 -24.91 1.81
C GLN A 207 8.31 -25.90 2.74
N ALA A 208 9.37 -25.44 3.43
CA ALA A 208 10.13 -26.28 4.34
C ALA A 208 9.32 -26.77 5.55
N HIS A 209 8.39 -25.96 6.05
CA HIS A 209 7.51 -26.34 7.16
C HIS A 209 6.41 -27.32 6.74
N GLN A 210 5.86 -27.17 5.54
CA GLN A 210 4.87 -28.10 4.98
C GLN A 210 5.48 -29.48 4.72
N ASN A 211 6.72 -29.54 4.22
CA ASN A 211 7.44 -30.80 3.97
C ASN A 211 7.80 -31.57 5.26
N LYS A 212 7.88 -30.89 6.41
CA LYS A 212 8.19 -31.51 7.71
C LYS A 212 6.98 -32.10 8.43
N GLY A 213 5.80 -32.14 7.80
CA GLY A 213 4.60 -32.79 8.35
C GLY A 213 4.00 -32.10 9.58
N SER A 214 4.45 -30.89 9.94
CA SER A 214 3.90 -30.14 11.07
C SER A 214 2.64 -29.39 10.63
N SER A 215 1.51 -30.09 10.58
CA SER A 215 0.21 -29.51 10.21
C SER A 215 -0.29 -28.43 11.19
N ASN A 216 0.29 -28.37 12.40
CA ASN A 216 -0.11 -27.43 13.44
C ASN A 216 0.72 -26.14 13.53
N SER A 217 1.69 -25.91 12.64
CA SER A 217 2.60 -24.74 12.75
C SER A 217 2.34 -23.59 11.77
N LEU A 218 1.35 -23.69 10.88
CA LEU A 218 0.98 -22.56 10.00
C LEU A 218 0.11 -21.50 10.71
N TYR A 219 -0.36 -21.80 11.93
CA TYR A 219 -1.37 -21.05 12.68
C TYR A 219 -0.81 -20.29 13.91
N GLY A 220 0.52 -20.09 13.99
CA GLY A 220 1.17 -19.38 15.10
C GLY A 220 1.45 -17.91 14.81
N ALA A 221 1.40 -17.05 15.84
CA ALA A 221 1.77 -15.64 15.78
C ALA A 221 3.22 -15.38 15.27
N ASP A 222 4.07 -16.41 15.34
CA ASP A 222 5.46 -16.40 14.86
C ASP A 222 5.59 -16.65 13.35
N PHE A 223 4.55 -17.16 12.68
CA PHE A 223 4.56 -17.48 11.25
C PHE A 223 3.99 -16.35 10.37
N SER A 224 4.17 -15.09 10.78
CA SER A 224 3.78 -13.95 9.96
C SER A 224 4.86 -13.63 8.93
N CYS A 225 4.45 -13.37 7.69
CA CYS A 225 5.34 -12.90 6.62
C CYS A 225 6.08 -11.59 6.99
N LYS A 226 5.58 -10.84 7.99
CA LYS A 226 6.07 -9.51 8.39
C LYS A 226 6.16 -8.52 7.22
N ILE A 227 5.36 -8.73 6.17
CA ILE A 227 5.41 -7.97 4.91
C ILE A 227 4.59 -6.67 4.95
N SER A 228 3.82 -6.46 6.03
CA SER A 228 2.87 -5.34 6.12
C SER A 228 3.48 -3.96 5.89
N PRO A 229 4.72 -3.62 6.33
CA PRO A 229 5.28 -2.30 6.07
C PRO A 229 5.47 -2.03 4.57
N TRP A 230 5.98 -3.01 3.82
CA TRP A 230 6.17 -2.90 2.37
C TRP A 230 4.84 -2.89 1.61
N LEU A 231 3.84 -3.64 2.10
CA LEU A 231 2.50 -3.66 1.50
C LEU A 231 1.74 -2.34 1.73
N THR A 232 1.96 -1.68 2.87
CA THR A 232 1.40 -0.35 3.17
C THR A 232 2.05 0.73 2.32
N SER A 233 3.37 0.70 2.15
CA SER A 233 4.10 1.67 1.32
C SER A 233 4.03 1.40 -0.19
N GLY A 234 3.35 0.32 -0.62
CA GLY A 234 3.26 -0.05 -2.03
C GLY A 234 4.55 -0.60 -2.65
N CYS A 235 5.57 -0.91 -1.84
CA CYS A 235 6.81 -1.56 -2.30
C CYS A 235 6.57 -2.98 -2.83
N ILE A 236 5.45 -3.60 -2.46
CA ILE A 236 5.00 -4.86 -3.01
C ILE A 236 3.49 -4.86 -3.18
N SER A 237 3.01 -5.40 -4.30
CA SER A 237 1.57 -5.44 -4.58
C SER A 237 0.92 -6.69 -3.96
N PRO A 238 -0.36 -6.62 -3.52
CA PRO A 238 -1.09 -7.78 -3.02
C PRO A 238 -1.22 -8.88 -4.09
N ARG A 239 -1.34 -8.51 -5.37
CA ARG A 239 -1.37 -9.45 -6.50
C ARG A 239 -0.05 -10.19 -6.66
N SER A 240 1.09 -9.50 -6.50
CA SER A 240 2.42 -10.13 -6.55
C SER A 240 2.59 -11.15 -5.42
N ILE A 241 2.17 -10.81 -4.19
CA ILE A 241 2.18 -11.73 -3.05
C ILE A 241 1.33 -12.97 -3.36
N PHE A 242 0.10 -12.77 -3.84
CA PHE A 242 -0.82 -13.86 -4.17
C PHE A 242 -0.24 -14.81 -5.22
N HIS A 243 0.25 -14.30 -6.34
CA HIS A 243 0.78 -15.13 -7.42
C HIS A 243 2.06 -15.87 -7.03
N GLU A 244 2.97 -15.22 -6.28
CA GLU A 244 4.20 -15.87 -5.80
C GLU A 244 3.91 -17.00 -4.82
N LEU A 245 3.01 -16.79 -3.86
CA LEU A 245 2.63 -17.83 -2.89
C LEU A 245 1.82 -18.94 -3.55
N LYS A 246 0.96 -18.62 -4.53
CA LYS A 246 0.24 -19.63 -5.31
C LYS A 246 1.19 -20.50 -6.13
N LYS A 247 2.21 -19.89 -6.75
CA LYS A 247 3.27 -20.60 -7.49
C LYS A 247 4.06 -21.52 -6.56
N ALA A 248 4.43 -21.02 -5.38
CA ALA A 248 5.11 -21.80 -4.35
C ALA A 248 4.31 -23.03 -3.92
N ALA A 249 3.00 -22.88 -3.70
CA ALA A 249 2.12 -23.98 -3.31
C ALA A 249 1.87 -24.99 -4.44
N SER A 250 1.78 -24.53 -5.69
CA SER A 250 1.50 -25.39 -6.86
C SER A 250 2.72 -26.17 -7.35
N GLY A 251 3.93 -25.74 -6.98
CA GLY A 251 5.19 -26.44 -7.28
C GLY A 251 5.41 -27.71 -6.46
N LEU A 252 4.57 -27.98 -5.45
CA LEU A 252 4.54 -29.26 -4.75
C LEU A 252 3.59 -30.22 -5.47
N SER A 253 4.09 -31.40 -5.84
CA SER A 253 3.21 -32.51 -6.23
C SER A 253 2.21 -32.80 -5.11
N PRO A 254 0.95 -33.15 -5.42
CA PRO A 254 -0.01 -33.52 -4.40
C PRO A 254 0.46 -34.83 -3.77
N VAL A 255 1.15 -34.75 -2.64
CA VAL A 255 1.30 -35.91 -1.75
C VAL A 255 -0.11 -36.22 -1.28
N ALA A 256 -0.64 -37.35 -1.75
CA ALA A 256 -1.97 -37.84 -1.46
C ALA A 256 -2.30 -37.74 0.03
N SER A 257 -3.14 -36.78 0.40
CA SER A 257 -3.83 -36.79 1.69
C SER A 257 -4.97 -37.79 1.60
N ASN A 258 -4.66 -39.07 1.76
CA ASN A 258 -5.63 -40.04 2.26
C ASN A 258 -5.98 -39.63 3.70
N GLN A 259 -7.09 -38.93 3.87
CA GLN A 259 -7.78 -38.89 5.16
C GLN A 259 -9.22 -39.33 4.93
N ASN A 260 -9.44 -40.63 5.17
CA ASN A 260 -10.74 -41.18 5.52
C ASN A 260 -11.11 -40.64 6.91
N GLY A 261 -12.30 -40.06 7.06
CA GLY A 261 -12.85 -39.63 8.34
C GLY A 261 -14.11 -38.79 8.14
N GLU A 262 -15.25 -39.44 8.35
CA GLU A 262 -16.61 -38.92 8.19
C GLU A 262 -16.97 -37.79 9.17
N ASP A 263 -18.00 -37.03 8.77
CA ASP A 263 -18.92 -36.19 9.55
C ASP A 263 -18.49 -34.78 10.01
N SER A 264 -18.80 -33.78 9.18
CA SER A 264 -19.94 -32.86 9.40
C SER A 264 -19.93 -31.71 8.37
N GLY A 265 -21.11 -31.35 7.88
CA GLY A 265 -21.32 -30.63 6.61
C GLY A 265 -20.64 -29.25 6.50
N SER A 266 -19.72 -29.14 5.54
CA SER A 266 -19.49 -27.93 4.76
C SER A 266 -18.78 -28.30 3.45
N SER A 267 -19.53 -28.23 2.36
CA SER A 267 -19.11 -28.56 1.00
C SER A 267 -18.02 -27.63 0.47
N SER A 268 -17.10 -28.20 -0.33
CA SER A 268 -15.99 -27.62 -1.13
C SER A 268 -14.65 -27.43 -0.40
N GLY A 269 -14.00 -28.54 -0.06
CA GLY A 269 -12.66 -28.60 0.53
C GLY A 269 -11.53 -28.67 -0.52
N ALA A 270 -11.02 -27.52 -0.91
CA ALA A 270 -9.60 -27.29 -1.20
C ALA A 270 -9.28 -25.96 -0.49
N GLY A 271 -8.53 -26.05 0.61
CA GLY A 271 -8.47 -25.02 1.65
C GLY A 271 -8.25 -23.60 1.12
N THR A 272 -9.09 -22.66 1.55
CA THR A 272 -8.84 -21.23 1.40
C THR A 272 -7.48 -20.93 2.00
N ASN A 273 -6.47 -20.69 1.15
CA ASN A 273 -5.11 -20.39 1.58
C ASN A 273 -5.15 -19.23 2.59
N TRP A 274 -4.63 -19.43 3.80
CA TRP A 274 -4.62 -18.43 4.89
C TRP A 274 -4.13 -17.04 4.44
N TRP A 275 -3.15 -16.99 3.54
CA TRP A 275 -2.64 -15.74 2.94
C TRP A 275 -3.72 -14.97 2.18
N THR A 276 -4.55 -15.68 1.42
CA THR A 276 -5.66 -15.08 0.68
C THR A 276 -6.71 -14.54 1.64
N TYR A 277 -6.95 -15.23 2.76
CA TYR A 277 -7.85 -14.76 3.82
C TYR A 277 -7.37 -13.44 4.44
N GLU A 278 -6.09 -13.33 4.80
CA GLU A 278 -5.49 -12.10 5.36
C GLU A 278 -5.46 -10.94 4.35
N LEU A 279 -5.12 -11.22 3.08
CA LEU A 279 -5.18 -10.20 2.02
C LEU A 279 -6.61 -9.74 1.75
N LEU A 280 -7.60 -10.62 1.89
CA LEU A 280 -9.01 -10.26 1.77
C LEU A 280 -9.48 -9.34 2.90
N TRP A 281 -8.96 -9.50 4.12
CA TRP A 281 -9.23 -8.55 5.20
C TRP A 281 -8.74 -7.14 4.86
N ARG A 282 -7.54 -7.04 4.29
CA ARG A 282 -6.99 -5.76 3.82
C ARG A 282 -7.87 -5.14 2.73
N ASP A 283 -8.31 -5.93 1.76
CA ASP A 283 -9.23 -5.47 0.71
C ASP A 283 -10.57 -5.00 1.30
N PHE A 284 -11.15 -5.78 2.21
CA PHE A 284 -12.38 -5.41 2.91
C PHE A 284 -12.25 -4.03 3.59
N PHE A 285 -11.17 -3.80 4.35
CA PHE A 285 -10.96 -2.51 5.01
C PHE A 285 -10.73 -1.37 4.01
N ARG A 286 -10.06 -1.61 2.88
CA ARG A 286 -9.89 -0.57 1.85
C ARG A 286 -11.23 -0.20 1.20
N PHE A 287 -12.03 -1.19 0.81
CA PHE A 287 -13.32 -0.96 0.14
C PHE A 287 -14.35 -0.35 1.09
N ILE A 288 -14.42 -0.81 2.34
CA ILE A 288 -15.39 -0.26 3.31
C ILE A 288 -15.05 1.19 3.68
N THR A 289 -13.75 1.53 3.76
CA THR A 289 -13.31 2.91 3.93
C THR A 289 -13.77 3.78 2.77
N ARG A 290 -13.60 3.29 1.52
CA ARG A 290 -14.09 4.00 0.34
C ARG A 290 -15.62 4.18 0.36
N LYS A 291 -16.38 3.13 0.72
CA LYS A 291 -17.84 3.19 0.84
C LYS A 291 -18.29 4.33 1.77
N TYR A 292 -17.71 4.42 2.96
CA TYR A 292 -18.11 5.45 3.93
C TYR A 292 -17.59 6.84 3.56
N ASN A 293 -16.44 6.93 2.90
CA ASN A 293 -15.95 8.21 2.40
C ASN A 293 -16.86 8.76 1.27
N LEU A 294 -17.28 7.91 0.32
CA LEU A 294 -18.26 8.28 -0.71
C LEU A 294 -19.58 8.79 -0.09
N ALA A 295 -20.07 8.12 0.96
CA ALA A 295 -21.27 8.56 1.67
C ALA A 295 -21.10 9.94 2.34
N LYS A 296 -19.94 10.20 2.93
CA LYS A 296 -19.60 11.50 3.54
C LYS A 296 -19.55 12.61 2.50
N ILE A 297 -18.95 12.37 1.34
CA ILE A 297 -18.90 13.34 0.23
C ILE A 297 -20.32 13.63 -0.30
N ALA A 298 -21.18 12.60 -0.38
CA ALA A 298 -22.57 12.76 -0.80
C ALA A 298 -23.47 13.44 0.26
N GLN A 299 -23.06 13.50 1.52
CA GLN A 299 -23.80 14.10 2.64
C GLN A 299 -22.89 15.00 3.51
N PRO A 300 -22.52 16.20 3.04
CA PRO A 300 -21.61 17.09 3.77
C PRO A 300 -22.18 17.64 5.10
N ASP A 301 -23.50 17.54 5.34
CA ASP A 301 -24.21 18.19 6.46
C ASP A 301 -24.47 17.31 7.69
N THR A 302 -23.60 16.34 8.01
CA THR A 302 -23.67 15.70 9.34
C THR A 302 -22.83 16.49 10.33
N VAL A 303 -23.50 17.36 11.09
CA VAL A 303 -22.98 18.00 12.30
C VAL A 303 -22.24 16.96 13.17
N PRO A 304 -21.00 17.19 13.61
CA PRO A 304 -20.32 16.28 14.51
C PRO A 304 -21.18 16.09 15.77
N ALA A 305 -21.47 14.84 16.13
CA ALA A 305 -22.23 14.50 17.32
C ALA A 305 -21.63 15.27 18.51
N THR A 306 -22.42 16.21 19.05
CA THR A 306 -22.04 17.03 20.19
C THR A 306 -21.68 16.08 21.33
N ALA A 307 -20.42 16.11 21.75
CA ALA A 307 -20.01 15.42 22.96
C ALA A 307 -20.91 15.89 24.10
N CYS A 308 -21.64 14.95 24.72
CA CYS A 308 -22.44 15.23 25.89
C CYS A 308 -21.56 15.88 26.96
N THR A 309 -21.69 17.19 27.15
CA THR A 309 -21.16 17.88 28.31
C THR A 309 -21.86 17.29 29.53
N GLY A 310 -21.11 16.54 30.33
CA GLY A 310 -21.57 16.05 31.62
C GLY A 310 -22.06 17.22 32.46
N ALA A 311 -23.31 17.15 32.90
CA ALA A 311 -23.85 18.03 33.90
C ALA A 311 -23.02 17.86 35.18
N LEU A 312 -22.33 18.92 35.60
CA LEU A 312 -21.82 19.05 36.96
C LEU A 312 -23.04 19.24 37.87
N ALA A 313 -23.22 18.31 38.80
CA ALA A 313 -24.03 18.49 40.00
C ALA A 313 -23.14 19.00 41.14
#